data_AF-A0A7K3LCK5-F1
#
_entry.id   AF-A0A7K3LCK5-F1
#
_cell.length_a   1.000
_cell.length_b   1.000
_cell.length_c   1.000
_cell.angle_alpha   90.00
_cell.angle_beta   90.00
_cell.angle_gamma   90.00
#
_symmetry.space_group_name_H-M   'P 1'
#
loop_
_entity.id
_entity.type
_entity.pdbx_description
1 polymer ?
#
loop_
_entity_poly.entity_id
_entity_poly.type
_entity_poly.pdbx_seq_one_letter_code
_entity_poly.pdbx_strand_id
1 'polypeptide(L)'
;GPDEDSLHKAVDAVRNQLAFYASTPSYHGVLDLHGWGELGNELHAMSRTDDPERWNTMGAMIDDDVLNAFAVVGPPAGIGAAITARFDDVMDRMQFYAPYPHDIGMWSPIIAELAAGHRRQDTSQR
;
A
#
# COMPACT_ATOMS: atom_id res chain seq x y z
N GLY A 1 2.04 12.09 -1.29
CA GLY A 1 2.35 13.09 -2.32
C GLY A 1 3.53 13.95 -1.88
N PRO A 2 3.87 15.01 -2.62
CA PRO A 2 4.95 15.93 -2.26
C PRO A 2 4.62 16.84 -1.05
N ASP A 3 3.35 16.97 -0.70
CA ASP A 3 2.85 17.75 0.44
C ASP A 3 1.88 16.93 1.32
N GLU A 4 1.51 17.48 2.48
CA GLU A 4 0.66 16.82 3.47
C GLU A 4 -0.75 16.52 2.94
N ASP A 5 -1.37 17.48 2.24
CA ASP A 5 -2.71 17.31 1.66
C ASP A 5 -2.74 16.20 0.60
N SER A 6 -1.74 16.15 -0.26
CA SER A 6 -1.59 15.12 -1.30
C SER A 6 -1.15 13.78 -0.72
N LEU A 7 -0.50 13.75 0.45
CA LEU A 7 -0.27 12.51 1.20
C LEU A 7 -1.58 11.98 1.78
N HIS A 8 -2.38 12.82 2.43
CA HIS A 8 -3.67 12.42 3.00
C HIS A 8 -4.59 11.83 1.93
N LYS A 9 -4.74 12.53 0.80
CA LYS A 9 -5.54 12.03 -0.34
C LYS A 9 -5.03 10.70 -0.90
N ALA A 10 -3.71 10.50 -0.94
CA ALA A 10 -3.13 9.26 -1.39
C ALA A 10 -3.39 8.11 -0.40
N VAL A 11 -3.30 8.39 0.91
CA VAL A 11 -3.64 7.43 1.98
C VAL A 11 -5.10 7.01 1.89
N ASP A 12 -6.02 7.96 1.76
CA ASP A 12 -7.46 7.67 1.64
C ASP A 12 -7.77 6.84 0.40
N ALA A 13 -7.14 7.16 -0.73
CA ALA A 13 -7.27 6.36 -1.96
C ALA A 13 -6.78 4.92 -1.78
N VAL A 14 -5.66 4.73 -1.06
CA VAL A 14 -5.12 3.40 -0.76
C VAL A 14 -6.02 2.64 0.21
N ARG A 15 -6.55 3.29 1.25
CA ARG A 15 -7.52 2.68 2.18
C ARG A 15 -8.77 2.18 1.45
N ASN A 16 -9.35 3.01 0.56
CA ASN A 16 -10.48 2.60 -0.27
C ASN A 16 -10.15 1.38 -1.15
N GLN A 17 -8.95 1.34 -1.74
CA GLN A 17 -8.50 0.22 -2.55
C GLN A 17 -8.31 -1.06 -1.74
N LEU A 18 -7.73 -0.96 -0.53
CA LEU A 18 -7.58 -2.08 0.39
C LEU A 18 -8.94 -2.60 0.85
N ALA A 19 -9.87 -1.72 1.20
CA ALA A 19 -11.21 -2.10 1.60
C ALA A 19 -11.97 -2.85 0.49
N PHE A 20 -11.81 -2.42 -0.77
CA PHE A 20 -12.36 -3.13 -1.92
C PHE A 20 -11.80 -4.55 -2.05
N TYR A 21 -10.47 -4.73 -1.97
CA TYR A 21 -9.88 -6.06 -2.04
C TYR A 21 -10.25 -6.93 -0.83
N ALA A 22 -10.22 -6.36 0.37
CA ALA A 22 -10.59 -7.03 1.60
C ALA A 22 -12.06 -7.48 1.62
N SER A 23 -12.95 -6.77 0.91
CA SER A 23 -14.36 -7.19 0.73
C SER A 23 -14.57 -8.38 -0.22
N THR A 24 -13.52 -8.82 -0.93
CA THR A 24 -13.62 -9.92 -1.90
C THR A 24 -13.26 -11.25 -1.22
N PRO A 25 -14.16 -12.27 -1.22
CA PRO A 25 -13.96 -13.50 -0.43
C PRO A 25 -12.64 -14.24 -0.67
N SER A 26 -12.06 -14.15 -1.87
CA SER A 26 -10.78 -14.77 -2.19
C SER A 26 -9.59 -14.20 -1.39
N TYR A 27 -9.72 -13.01 -0.80
CA TYR A 27 -8.68 -12.36 -0.01
C TYR A 27 -8.84 -12.58 1.51
N HIS A 28 -9.95 -13.16 1.98
CA HIS A 28 -10.21 -13.33 3.42
C HIS A 28 -9.13 -14.15 4.12
N GLY A 29 -8.58 -15.17 3.46
CA GLY A 29 -7.50 -15.96 4.05
C GLY A 29 -6.25 -15.14 4.41
N VAL A 30 -5.98 -14.03 3.71
CA VAL A 30 -4.90 -13.11 4.09
C VAL A 30 -5.27 -12.34 5.36
N LEU A 31 -6.51 -11.86 5.45
CA LEU A 31 -7.00 -11.14 6.63
C LEU A 31 -7.01 -12.03 7.88
N ASP A 32 -7.43 -13.30 7.73
CA ASP A 32 -7.43 -14.27 8.82
C ASP A 32 -6.03 -14.50 9.40
N LEU A 33 -4.99 -14.55 8.55
CA LEU A 33 -3.59 -14.68 9.00
C LEU A 33 -3.14 -13.52 9.89
N HIS A 34 -3.72 -12.33 9.70
CA HIS A 34 -3.45 -11.14 10.50
C HIS A 34 -4.45 -10.94 11.65
N GLY A 35 -5.43 -11.83 11.82
CA GLY A 35 -6.48 -11.70 12.84
C GLY A 35 -7.61 -10.73 12.46
N TRP A 36 -7.72 -10.36 11.20
CA TRP A 36 -8.71 -9.39 10.67
C TRP A 36 -9.88 -10.05 9.93
N GLY A 37 -10.20 -11.31 10.25
CA GLY A 37 -11.28 -12.05 9.60
C GLY A 37 -12.65 -11.35 9.71
N GLU A 38 -12.97 -10.81 10.89
CA GLU A 38 -14.22 -10.07 11.09
C GLU A 38 -14.28 -8.78 10.27
N LEU A 39 -13.16 -8.06 10.14
CA LEU A 39 -13.07 -6.89 9.24
C LEU A 39 -13.39 -7.29 7.80
N GLY A 40 -12.84 -8.41 7.31
CA GLY A 40 -13.17 -8.94 6.00
C GLY A 40 -14.67 -9.26 5.84
N ASN A 41 -15.26 -9.91 6.84
CA ASN A 41 -16.68 -10.23 6.85
C ASN A 41 -17.58 -8.99 6.78
N GLU A 42 -17.27 -7.96 7.56
CA GLU A 42 -18.01 -6.68 7.56
C GLU A 42 -17.86 -5.94 6.24
N LEU A 43 -16.64 -5.84 5.71
CA LEU A 43 -16.37 -5.22 4.40
C LEU A 43 -17.10 -5.96 3.28
N HIS A 44 -17.10 -7.30 3.31
CA HIS A 44 -17.84 -8.11 2.34
C HIS A 44 -19.34 -7.84 2.40
N ALA A 45 -19.93 -7.82 3.60
CA ALA A 45 -21.34 -7.51 3.78
C ALA A 45 -21.68 -6.10 3.27
N MET A 46 -20.84 -5.11 3.59
CA MET A 46 -21.04 -3.72 3.19
C MET A 46 -20.94 -3.51 1.67
N SER A 47 -20.03 -4.23 0.99
CA SER A 47 -19.86 -4.13 -0.46
C SER A 47 -21.12 -4.48 -1.27
N ARG A 48 -22.05 -5.23 -0.66
CA ARG A 48 -23.29 -5.74 -1.27
C ARG A 48 -24.51 -4.87 -0.98
N THR A 49 -24.36 -3.81 -0.19
CA THR A 49 -25.45 -2.87 0.07
C THR A 49 -25.61 -1.90 -1.10
N ASP A 50 -26.76 -1.24 -1.16
CA ASP A 50 -27.07 -0.17 -2.11
C ASP A 50 -26.74 1.24 -1.55
N ASP A 51 -26.16 1.33 -0.36
CA ASP A 51 -25.76 2.58 0.27
C ASP A 51 -24.72 3.33 -0.60
N PRO A 52 -25.00 4.57 -1.05
CA PRO A 52 -24.09 5.35 -1.88
C PRO A 52 -22.75 5.68 -1.18
N GLU A 53 -22.73 5.78 0.15
CA GLU A 53 -21.54 6.11 0.94
C GLU A 53 -20.74 4.88 1.38
N ARG A 54 -21.18 3.67 1.03
CA ARG A 54 -20.56 2.42 1.48
C ARG A 54 -19.05 2.39 1.24
N TRP A 55 -18.57 2.91 0.12
CA TRP A 55 -17.15 2.88 -0.23
C TRP A 55 -16.30 3.78 0.67
N ASN A 56 -16.80 4.98 1.00
CA ASN A 56 -16.12 5.88 1.92
C ASN A 56 -16.09 5.29 3.33
N THR A 57 -17.21 4.71 3.77
CA THR A 57 -17.32 4.03 5.07
C THR A 57 -16.37 2.84 5.14
N MET A 58 -16.34 2.00 4.11
CA MET A 58 -15.42 0.86 4.01
C MET A 58 -13.96 1.29 4.09
N GLY A 59 -13.57 2.36 3.40
CA GLY A 59 -12.21 2.91 3.49
C GLY A 59 -11.85 3.40 4.89
N ALA A 60 -12.80 4.01 5.60
CA ALA A 60 -12.60 4.49 6.97
C ALA A 60 -12.42 3.34 8.00
N MET A 61 -12.82 2.12 7.67
CA MET A 61 -12.58 0.93 8.49
C MET A 61 -11.15 0.38 8.38
N ILE A 62 -10.36 0.87 7.41
CA ILE A 62 -8.95 0.51 7.25
C ILE A 62 -8.12 1.42 8.14
N ASP A 63 -7.76 0.91 9.31
CA ASP A 63 -6.88 1.62 10.25
C ASP A 63 -5.40 1.62 9.77
N ASP A 64 -4.54 2.23 10.58
CA ASP A 64 -3.12 2.33 10.28
C ASP A 64 -2.39 0.98 10.35
N ASP A 65 -2.86 0.02 11.15
CA ASP A 65 -2.23 -1.30 11.25
C ASP A 65 -2.48 -2.11 9.97
N VAL A 66 -3.73 -2.12 9.49
CA VAL A 66 -4.09 -2.73 8.20
C VAL A 66 -3.40 -2.03 7.05
N LEU A 67 -3.41 -0.69 7.04
CA LEU A 67 -2.76 0.10 6.01
C LEU A 67 -1.26 -0.21 5.92
N ASN A 68 -0.53 -0.15 7.04
CA ASN A 68 0.93 -0.32 7.07
C ASN A 68 1.38 -1.78 6.90
N ALA A 69 0.46 -2.76 7.01
CA ALA A 69 0.75 -4.13 6.64
C ALA A 69 0.89 -4.31 5.13
N PHE A 70 0.08 -3.59 4.34
CA PHE A 70 -0.01 -3.76 2.89
C PHE A 70 0.57 -2.60 2.07
N ALA A 71 0.80 -1.45 2.69
CA ALA A 71 1.35 -0.26 2.05
C ALA A 71 2.57 0.27 2.80
N VAL A 72 3.52 0.83 2.06
CA VAL A 72 4.57 1.67 2.64
C VAL A 72 4.12 3.12 2.49
N VAL A 73 3.93 3.80 3.60
CA VAL A 73 3.45 5.19 3.65
C VAL A 73 4.57 6.11 4.10
N GLY A 74 4.83 7.18 3.36
CA GLY A 74 5.86 8.15 3.72
C GLY A 74 6.09 9.22 2.66
N PRO A 75 6.87 10.27 3.00
CA PRO A 75 7.25 11.30 2.04
C PRO A 75 8.20 10.74 0.97
N PRO A 76 8.21 11.30 -0.25
CA PRO A 76 9.06 10.83 -1.34
C PRO A 76 10.54 10.73 -0.97
N ALA A 77 11.05 11.64 -0.14
CA ALA A 77 12.45 11.68 0.27
C ALA A 77 12.88 10.54 1.21
N GLY A 78 11.95 9.77 1.78
CA GLY A 78 12.25 8.68 2.72
C GLY A 78 11.69 7.31 2.30
N ILE A 79 10.88 7.26 1.24
CA ILE A 79 10.17 6.04 0.84
C ILE A 79 11.11 4.96 0.30
N GLY A 80 12.22 5.34 -0.36
CA GLY A 80 13.23 4.40 -0.87
C GLY A 80 13.86 3.59 0.26
N ALA A 81 14.36 4.27 1.29
CA ALA A 81 14.90 3.63 2.50
C ALA A 81 13.87 2.74 3.22
N ALA A 82 12.61 3.18 3.33
CA ALA A 82 11.55 2.40 3.96
C ALA A 82 11.23 1.11 3.16
N ILE A 83 11.22 1.20 1.83
CA ILE A 83 11.04 0.05 0.93
C ILE A 83 12.20 -0.94 1.11
N THR A 84 13.45 -0.46 1.07
CA THR A 84 14.63 -1.31 1.26
C THR A 84 14.56 -2.00 2.63
N ALA A 85 14.33 -1.26 3.71
CA ALA A 85 14.25 -1.86 5.05
C ALA A 85 13.20 -2.97 5.17
N ARG A 86 12.13 -2.94 4.37
CA ARG A 86 11.05 -3.93 4.41
C ARG A 86 11.27 -5.12 3.47
N PHE A 87 11.99 -4.96 2.36
CA PHE A 87 11.97 -5.93 1.24
C PHE A 87 13.34 -6.29 0.64
N ASP A 88 14.43 -5.77 1.18
CA ASP A 88 15.79 -5.89 0.60
C ASP A 88 16.26 -7.33 0.36
N ASP A 89 15.83 -8.30 1.18
CA ASP A 89 16.25 -9.70 1.10
C ASP A 89 15.29 -10.62 0.32
N VAL A 90 14.13 -10.10 -0.11
CA VAL A 90 13.04 -10.93 -0.65
C VAL A 90 12.51 -10.49 -2.01
N MET A 91 12.92 -9.33 -2.54
CA MET A 91 12.36 -8.80 -3.80
C MET A 91 13.41 -8.45 -4.85
N ASP A 92 13.34 -9.13 -6.01
CA ASP A 92 14.15 -8.83 -7.20
C ASP A 92 13.49 -7.79 -8.14
N ARG A 93 12.16 -7.57 -8.02
CA ARG A 93 11.41 -6.68 -8.91
C ARG A 93 10.22 -6.02 -8.21
N MET A 94 10.12 -4.70 -8.34
CA MET A 94 9.01 -3.90 -7.82
C MET A 94 8.32 -3.12 -8.95
N GLN A 95 7.00 -2.97 -8.87
CA GLN A 95 6.20 -2.09 -9.72
C GLN A 95 5.49 -1.06 -8.84
N PHE A 96 5.62 0.22 -9.18
CA PHE A 96 4.85 1.27 -8.55
C PHE A 96 3.43 1.25 -9.12
N TYR A 97 2.45 0.92 -8.28
CA TYR A 97 1.03 1.05 -8.58
C TYR A 97 0.46 2.21 -7.76
N ALA A 98 0.23 3.35 -8.40
CA ALA A 98 -0.40 4.50 -7.77
C ALA A 98 -1.81 4.68 -8.37
N PRO A 99 -2.88 4.28 -7.66
CA PRO A 99 -4.27 4.35 -8.14
C PRO A 99 -4.83 5.78 -8.13
N TYR A 100 -3.97 6.79 -8.29
CA TYR A 100 -4.31 8.21 -8.27
C TYR A 100 -3.39 8.97 -9.26
N PRO A 101 -3.84 10.12 -9.81
CA PRO A 101 -3.01 10.93 -10.71
C PRO A 101 -1.71 11.36 -10.03
N HIS A 102 -0.58 11.15 -10.71
CA HIS A 102 0.74 11.50 -10.20
C HIS A 102 1.70 11.82 -11.35
N ASP A 103 2.72 12.63 -11.06
CA ASP A 103 3.82 12.91 -11.99
C ASP A 103 4.82 11.73 -12.00
N ILE A 104 5.11 11.19 -13.19
CA ILE A 104 6.10 10.11 -13.36
C ILE A 104 7.50 10.58 -12.93
N GLY A 105 7.81 11.87 -13.09
CA GLY A 105 9.09 12.46 -12.66
C GLY A 105 9.36 12.36 -11.15
N MET A 106 8.31 12.22 -10.33
CA MET A 106 8.41 11.99 -8.89
C MET A 106 9.12 10.67 -8.56
N TRP A 107 8.96 9.64 -9.39
CA TRP A 107 9.50 8.30 -9.12
C TRP A 107 10.97 8.16 -9.50
N SER A 108 11.49 8.98 -10.41
CA SER A 108 12.89 8.91 -10.87
C SER A 108 13.93 8.89 -9.74
N PRO A 109 13.89 9.80 -8.75
CA PRO A 109 14.85 9.75 -7.64
C PRO A 109 14.70 8.47 -6.78
N ILE A 110 13.47 8.01 -6.54
CA ILE A 110 13.18 6.80 -5.75
C ILE A 110 13.69 5.55 -6.48
N ILE A 111 13.45 5.45 -7.79
CA ILE A 111 13.95 4.35 -8.64
C ILE A 111 15.47 4.33 -8.65
N ALA A 112 16.12 5.50 -8.74
CA ALA A 112 17.57 5.60 -8.75
C ALA A 112 18.18 5.13 -7.41
N GLU A 113 17.56 5.47 -6.28
CA GLU A 113 17.95 5.03 -4.95
C GLU A 113 17.84 3.50 -4.81
N LEU A 114 16.69 2.92 -5.16
CA LEU A 114 16.45 1.48 -5.08
C LEU A 114 17.41 0.67 -5.98
N ALA A 115 17.64 1.15 -7.21
CA ALA A 115 18.57 0.51 -8.13
C ALA A 115 20.04 0.59 -7.66
N ALA A 116 20.41 1.63 -6.92
CA ALA A 116 21.75 1.76 -6.33
C ALA A 116 21.92 0.86 -5.09
N GLY A 117 20.85 0.63 -4.32
CA GLY A 117 20.83 -0.31 -3.19
C GLY A 117 21.09 -1.74 -3.63
N HIS A 118 20.34 -2.21 -4.64
CA HIS A 118 20.46 -3.58 -5.16
C HIS A 118 21.87 -3.89 -5.73
N ARG A 119 22.48 -2.95 -6.47
CA ARG A 119 23.83 -3.13 -7.04
C ARG A 119 24.94 -3.29 -5.99
N ARG A 120 24.77 -2.77 -4.76
CA ARG A 120 25.79 -2.90 -3.71
C ARG A 120 25.87 -4.32 -3.14
N GLN A 121 24.78 -5.08 -3.18
CA GLN A 121 24.74 -6.44 -2.65
C GLN A 121 25.39 -7.47 -3.58
N ASP A 122 25.25 -7.29 -4.90
CA ASP A 122 25.84 -8.17 -5.91
C ASP A 122 27.39 -8.12 -5.89
N THR A 123 27.98 -6.98 -5.52
CA THR A 123 29.44 -6.85 -5.32
C THR A 123 29.98 -7.48 -4.04
N SER A 124 29.14 -7.85 -3.07
CA SER A 124 29.59 -8.44 -1.79
C SER A 124 29.68 -9.97 -1.80
N GLN A 125 29.38 -10.62 -2.95
CA GLN A 125 29.50 -12.07 -3.16
C GLN A 125 30.61 -12.47 -4.16
N ARG A 126 31.59 -11.60 -4.45
CA ARG A 126 32.77 -11.94 -5.27
C ARG A 126 34.07 -11.86 -4.50
#